data_AF-A0A495Y0H0-F1
#
_entry.id   AF-A0A495Y0H0-F1
#
_cell.length_a   1.000
_cell.length_b   1.000
_cell.length_c   1.000
_cell.angle_alpha   90.00
_cell.angle_beta   90.00
_cell.angle_gamma   90.00
#
_symmetry.space_group_name_H-M   'P 1'
#
loop_
_entity.id
_entity.type
_entity.pdbx_description
1 polymer ?
#
loop_
_entity_poly.entity_id
_entity_poly.type
_entity_poly.pdbx_seq_one_letter_code
_entity_poly.pdbx_strand_id
1 'polypeptide(L)'
;MSSEPQQDRTLGQLVASATEDVSTLVRGEIALAKAEIGAQVKKAGIGGVFLAAAAVVLFYSVYFLFTTIAEALQALGLPRWLSFLIVFVVMLLVAGVFALIGVRKMKTVEPKPEKTIENAERTVDGLKAAVANPGSARPAPRPTFADRPLGSPASGASTPATSPVTTSSTRDA
;
A
#
# COMPACT_ATOMS: atom_id res chain seq x y z
N MET A 1 3.30 -25.25 59.94
CA MET A 1 2.45 -25.07 58.74
C MET A 1 1.76 -23.73 58.90
N SER A 2 2.37 -22.66 58.38
CA SER A 2 1.85 -21.29 58.48
C SER A 2 1.06 -21.00 57.23
N SER A 3 -0.25 -20.84 57.36
CA SER A 3 -1.18 -20.54 56.27
C SER A 3 -0.98 -19.09 55.85
N GLU A 4 -0.41 -18.86 54.67
CA GLU A 4 -0.42 -17.55 54.02
C GLU A 4 -1.89 -17.15 53.75
N PRO A 5 -2.33 -15.92 54.09
CA PRO A 5 -3.68 -15.48 53.82
C PRO A 5 -3.85 -15.34 52.31
N GLN A 6 -4.67 -16.21 51.73
CA GLN A 6 -5.06 -16.17 50.34
C GLN A 6 -5.92 -14.91 50.12
N GLN A 7 -5.28 -13.80 49.79
CA GLN A 7 -5.95 -12.56 49.39
C GLN A 7 -6.70 -12.82 48.09
N ASP A 8 -8.01 -12.97 48.19
CA ASP A 8 -8.90 -12.95 47.03
C ASP A 8 -8.69 -11.64 46.26
N ARG A 9 -8.08 -11.75 45.07
CA ARG A 9 -7.86 -10.58 44.21
C ARG A 9 -9.21 -9.93 43.92
N THR A 10 -9.30 -8.64 44.18
CA THR A 10 -10.53 -7.88 43.95
C THR A 10 -10.87 -7.85 42.45
N LEU A 11 -12.15 -7.82 42.10
CA LEU A 11 -12.60 -7.73 40.69
C LEU A 11 -11.96 -6.55 39.94
N GLY A 12 -11.69 -5.44 40.64
CA GLY A 12 -10.98 -4.29 40.07
C GLY A 12 -9.53 -4.60 39.70
N GLN A 13 -8.83 -5.44 40.47
CA GLN A 13 -7.47 -5.87 40.15
C GLN A 13 -7.44 -6.84 38.96
N LEU A 14 -8.44 -7.73 38.80
CA LEU A 14 -8.51 -8.60 37.60
C LEU A 14 -8.74 -7.81 36.32
N VAL A 15 -9.64 -6.83 36.36
CA VAL A 15 -9.91 -5.96 35.20
C VAL A 15 -8.70 -5.10 34.86
N ALA A 16 -8.01 -4.56 35.88
CA ALA A 16 -6.77 -3.82 35.69
C ALA A 16 -5.67 -4.67 35.04
N SER A 17 -5.42 -5.89 35.55
CA SER A 17 -4.41 -6.80 34.99
C SER A 17 -4.75 -7.25 33.56
N ALA A 18 -6.03 -7.59 33.28
CA ALA A 18 -6.44 -7.95 31.93
C ALA A 18 -6.27 -6.79 30.93
N THR A 19 -6.51 -5.55 31.37
CA THR A 19 -6.30 -4.35 30.54
C THR A 19 -4.81 -4.10 30.27
N GLU A 20 -3.96 -4.33 31.28
CA GLU A 20 -2.50 -4.26 31.16
C GLU A 20 -1.95 -5.27 30.14
N ASP A 21 -2.45 -6.51 30.18
CA ASP A 21 -2.04 -7.59 29.26
C ASP A 21 -2.45 -7.27 27.82
N VAL A 22 -3.69 -6.80 27.61
CA VAL A 22 -4.17 -6.37 26.29
C VAL A 22 -3.35 -5.18 25.78
N SER A 23 -3.06 -4.20 26.62
CA SER A 23 -2.19 -3.06 26.25
C SER A 23 -0.79 -3.52 25.85
N THR A 24 -0.26 -4.55 26.52
CA THR A 24 1.05 -5.13 26.22
C THR A 24 1.07 -5.85 24.87
N LEU A 25 0.04 -6.66 24.58
CA LEU A 25 -0.12 -7.33 23.29
C LEU A 25 -0.23 -6.34 22.13
N VAL A 26 -1.09 -5.32 22.27
CA VAL A 26 -1.29 -4.29 21.24
C VAL A 26 0.01 -3.53 20.97
N ARG A 27 0.76 -3.15 22.01
CA ARG A 27 2.08 -2.51 21.84
C ARG A 27 3.08 -3.44 21.16
N GLY A 28 3.02 -4.74 21.45
CA GLY A 28 3.85 -5.77 20.80
C GLY A 28 3.55 -5.89 19.30
N GLU A 29 2.29 -5.97 18.90
CA GLU A 29 1.89 -6.01 17.49
C GLU A 29 2.29 -4.73 16.74
N ILE A 30 2.10 -3.56 17.36
CA ILE A 30 2.53 -2.28 16.77
C ILE A 30 4.05 -2.24 16.61
N ALA A 31 4.81 -2.70 17.62
CA ALA A 31 6.26 -2.72 17.55
C ALA A 31 6.76 -3.66 16.44
N LEU A 32 6.14 -4.84 16.30
CA LEU A 32 6.45 -5.80 15.24
C LEU A 32 6.11 -5.23 13.86
N ALA A 33 4.89 -4.71 13.68
CA ALA A 33 4.44 -4.10 12.43
C ALA A 33 5.34 -2.91 12.04
N LYS A 34 5.75 -2.08 13.01
CA LYS A 34 6.68 -0.98 12.77
C LYS A 34 8.07 -1.48 12.35
N ALA A 35 8.57 -2.57 12.93
CA ALA A 35 9.84 -3.16 12.53
C ALA A 35 9.78 -3.73 11.11
N GLU A 36 8.70 -4.42 10.77
CA GLU A 36 8.50 -5.02 9.44
C GLU A 36 8.30 -3.95 8.37
N ILE A 37 7.43 -2.97 8.60
CA ILE A 37 7.22 -1.83 7.70
C ILE A 37 8.50 -1.01 7.59
N GLY A 38 9.20 -0.74 8.69
CA GLY A 38 10.46 0.02 8.68
C GLY A 38 11.54 -0.65 7.81
N ALA A 39 11.69 -1.98 7.92
CA ALA A 39 12.61 -2.74 7.09
C ALA A 39 12.20 -2.70 5.60
N GLN A 40 10.91 -2.81 5.30
CA GLN A 40 10.38 -2.73 3.93
C GLN A 40 10.58 -1.34 3.33
N VAL A 41 10.25 -0.27 4.07
CA VAL A 41 10.43 1.13 3.64
C VAL A 41 11.90 1.44 3.39
N LYS A 42 12.82 0.96 4.25
CA LYS A 42 14.26 1.16 4.04
C LYS A 42 14.74 0.47 2.76
N LYS A 43 14.33 -0.78 2.53
CA LYS A 43 14.67 -1.53 1.30
C LYS A 43 14.10 -0.86 0.05
N ALA A 44 12.82 -0.48 0.10
CA ALA A 44 12.14 0.24 -0.99
C ALA A 44 12.79 1.62 -1.24
N GLY A 45 13.18 2.34 -0.19
CA GLY A 45 13.85 3.63 -0.27
C GLY A 45 15.20 3.54 -0.95
N ILE A 46 16.03 2.55 -0.58
CA ILE A 46 17.32 2.31 -1.24
C ILE A 46 17.11 1.96 -2.72
N GLY A 47 16.16 1.06 -3.03
CA GLY A 47 15.80 0.74 -4.42
C GLY A 47 15.32 1.96 -5.20
N GLY A 48 14.52 2.82 -4.58
CA GLY A 48 14.04 4.07 -5.16
C GLY A 48 15.17 5.04 -5.50
N VAL A 49 16.19 5.17 -4.65
CA VAL A 49 17.38 5.99 -4.93
C VAL A 49 18.15 5.44 -6.13
N PHE A 50 18.37 4.12 -6.20
CA PHE A 50 19.05 3.52 -7.36
C PHE A 50 18.25 3.67 -8.64
N LEU A 51 16.92 3.51 -8.60
CA LEU A 51 16.07 3.75 -9.77
C LEU A 51 16.08 5.21 -10.20
N ALA A 52 16.05 6.16 -9.27
CA ALA A 52 16.17 7.57 -9.58
C ALA A 52 17.53 7.90 -10.21
N ALA A 53 18.62 7.36 -9.64
CA ALA A 53 19.96 7.51 -10.21
C ALA A 53 20.05 6.90 -11.62
N ALA A 54 19.52 5.69 -11.82
CA ALA A 54 19.47 5.04 -13.12
C ALA A 54 18.67 5.85 -14.15
N ALA A 55 17.54 6.46 -13.74
CA ALA A 55 16.74 7.32 -14.60
C ALA A 55 17.51 8.58 -15.04
N VAL A 56 18.25 9.21 -14.13
CA VAL A 56 19.11 10.37 -14.46
C VAL A 56 20.22 9.97 -15.42
N VAL A 57 20.91 8.85 -15.15
CA VAL A 57 21.97 8.34 -16.03
C VAL A 57 21.40 8.05 -17.42
N LEU A 58 20.28 7.32 -17.51
CA LEU A 58 19.64 6.99 -18.77
C LEU A 58 19.20 8.23 -19.53
N PHE A 59 18.63 9.23 -18.84
CA PHE A 59 18.25 10.51 -19.43
C PHE A 59 19.45 11.23 -20.07
N TYR A 60 20.58 11.31 -19.37
CA TYR A 60 21.82 11.86 -19.94
C TYR A 60 22.39 10.99 -21.07
N SER A 61 22.30 9.66 -20.98
CA SER A 61 22.78 8.74 -22.02
C SER A 61 22.06 8.93 -23.35
N VAL A 62 20.79 9.33 -23.35
CA VAL A 62 20.02 9.61 -24.57
C VAL A 62 20.69 10.70 -25.42
N TYR A 63 21.26 11.74 -24.79
CA TYR A 63 22.02 12.78 -25.50
C TYR A 63 23.26 12.20 -26.21
N PHE A 64 24.03 11.35 -25.52
CA PHE A 64 25.19 10.68 -26.12
C PHE A 64 24.81 9.69 -27.22
N LEU A 65 23.69 8.99 -27.07
CA LEU A 65 23.16 8.07 -28.08
C LEU A 65 22.87 8.80 -29.39
N PHE A 66 22.12 9.91 -29.33
CA PHE A 66 21.80 10.68 -30.54
C PHE A 66 23.03 11.34 -31.17
N THR A 67 23.98 11.78 -30.36
CA THR A 67 25.26 12.32 -30.86
C THR A 67 26.06 11.23 -31.58
N THR A 68 26.12 10.03 -31.00
CA THR A 68 26.75 8.85 -31.62
C THR A 68 26.08 8.49 -32.95
N ILE A 69 24.75 8.52 -33.03
CA ILE A 69 24.02 8.26 -34.28
C ILE A 69 24.35 9.33 -35.33
N ALA A 70 24.38 10.60 -34.94
CA ALA A 70 24.72 11.69 -35.87
C ALA A 70 26.16 11.56 -36.39
N GLU A 71 27.13 11.25 -35.52
CA GLU A 71 28.52 11.02 -35.93
C GLU A 71 28.69 9.72 -36.75
N ALA A 72 27.87 8.68 -36.50
CA ALA A 72 27.84 7.49 -37.34
C ALA A 72 27.29 7.78 -38.75
N LEU A 73 26.24 8.60 -38.86
CA LEU A 73 25.74 9.09 -40.16
C LEU A 73 26.78 9.96 -40.86
N GLN A 74 27.52 10.77 -40.10
CA GLN A 74 28.64 11.55 -40.64
C GLN A 74 29.72 10.66 -41.24
N ALA A 75 30.06 9.56 -40.57
CA ALA A 75 31.05 8.59 -41.05
C ALA A 75 30.66 7.91 -42.37
N LEU A 76 29.38 7.93 -42.75
CA LEU A 76 28.91 7.43 -44.06
C LEU A 76 29.11 8.44 -45.20
N GLY A 77 29.75 9.58 -44.94
CA GLY A 77 30.07 10.61 -45.94
C GLY A 77 29.04 11.72 -46.05
N LEU A 78 28.04 11.78 -45.16
CA LEU A 78 27.14 12.92 -45.09
C LEU A 78 27.89 14.17 -44.57
N PRO A 79 27.41 15.38 -44.85
CA PRO A 79 27.86 16.59 -44.16
C PRO A 79 27.38 16.63 -42.71
N ARG A 80 28.21 17.17 -41.80
CA ARG A 80 27.93 17.13 -40.34
C ARG A 80 26.58 17.76 -40.01
N TRP A 81 26.30 18.92 -40.59
CA TRP A 81 25.03 19.60 -40.37
C TRP A 81 23.81 18.77 -40.79
N LEU A 82 23.92 17.98 -41.87
CA LEU A 82 22.82 17.16 -42.39
C LEU A 82 22.59 15.93 -41.50
N SER A 83 23.65 15.30 -41.02
CA SER A 83 23.57 14.17 -40.10
C SER A 83 22.81 14.52 -38.82
N PHE A 84 23.14 15.67 -38.21
CA PHE A 84 22.42 16.17 -37.02
C PHE A 84 20.98 16.59 -37.35
N LEU A 85 20.71 17.14 -38.54
CA LEU A 85 19.36 17.49 -38.96
C LEU A 85 18.46 16.26 -39.11
N ILE A 86 18.97 15.17 -39.68
CA ILE A 86 18.24 13.90 -39.80
C ILE A 86 17.86 13.37 -38.41
N VAL A 87 18.82 13.32 -37.48
CA VAL A 87 18.57 12.88 -36.10
C VAL A 87 17.54 13.77 -35.41
N PHE A 88 17.62 15.09 -35.61
CA PHE A 88 16.63 16.03 -35.07
C PHE A 88 15.21 15.75 -35.56
N VAL A 89 15.02 15.49 -36.86
CA VAL A 89 13.70 15.13 -37.42
C VAL A 89 13.19 13.82 -36.80
N VAL A 90 14.05 12.81 -36.65
CA VAL A 90 13.69 11.56 -35.97
C VAL A 90 13.25 11.82 -34.52
N MET A 91 13.96 12.69 -33.79
CA MET A 91 13.58 13.07 -32.42
C MET A 91 12.22 13.76 -32.36
N LEU A 92 11.89 14.65 -33.32
CA LEU A 92 10.57 15.27 -33.39
C LEU A 92 9.45 14.24 -33.63
N LEU A 93 9.69 13.22 -34.45
CA LEU A 93 8.74 12.13 -34.66
C LEU A 93 8.51 11.34 -33.37
N VAL A 94 9.58 10.96 -32.67
CA VAL A 94 9.49 10.24 -31.39
C VAL A 94 8.77 11.10 -30.34
N ALA A 95 9.12 12.38 -30.22
CA ALA A 95 8.46 13.32 -29.32
C ALA A 95 6.97 13.48 -29.66
N GLY A 96 6.62 13.56 -30.93
CA GLY A 96 5.23 13.60 -31.40
C GLY A 96 4.44 12.36 -31.01
N VAL A 97 5.02 11.16 -31.12
CA VAL A 97 4.39 9.91 -30.68
C VAL A 97 4.19 9.90 -29.16
N PHE A 98 5.19 10.28 -28.38
CA PHE A 98 5.05 10.36 -26.93
C PHE A 98 4.02 11.42 -26.50
N ALA A 99 4.01 12.59 -27.12
CA ALA A 99 3.01 13.62 -26.88
C ALA A 99 1.60 13.11 -27.20
N LEU A 100 1.43 12.40 -28.31
CA LEU A 100 0.15 11.82 -28.70
C LEU A 100 -0.33 10.77 -27.68
N ILE A 101 0.55 9.86 -27.26
CA ILE A 101 0.23 8.85 -26.23
C ILE A 101 -0.10 9.54 -24.90
N GLY A 102 0.70 10.52 -24.49
CA GLY A 102 0.49 11.29 -23.26
C GLY A 102 -0.86 12.01 -23.27
N VAL A 103 -1.17 12.74 -24.34
CA VAL A 103 -2.46 13.42 -24.50
C VAL A 103 -3.62 12.43 -24.51
N ARG A 104 -3.48 11.28 -25.19
CA ARG A 104 -4.52 10.24 -25.18
C ARG A 104 -4.74 9.68 -23.78
N LYS A 105 -3.67 9.40 -23.03
CA LYS A 105 -3.76 8.89 -21.66
C LYS A 105 -4.39 9.93 -20.73
N MET A 106 -3.99 11.20 -20.82
CA MET A 106 -4.58 12.29 -20.03
C MET A 106 -6.07 12.47 -20.33
N LYS A 107 -6.50 12.33 -21.58
CA LYS A 107 -7.92 12.40 -21.97
C LYS A 107 -8.77 11.25 -21.42
N THR A 108 -8.16 10.13 -21.05
CA THR A 108 -8.87 8.99 -20.44
C THR A 108 -9.00 9.14 -18.92
N VAL A 109 -8.21 10.00 -18.28
CA VAL A 109 -8.32 10.25 -16.84
C VAL A 109 -9.40 11.32 -16.63
N GLU A 110 -10.54 10.94 -16.05
CA GLU A 110 -11.57 11.91 -15.65
C GLU A 110 -10.94 12.92 -14.67
N PRO A 111 -10.92 14.24 -15.01
CA PRO A 111 -10.10 15.23 -14.31
C PRO A 111 -10.58 15.59 -12.90
N LYS A 112 -11.70 15.03 -12.42
CA LYS A 112 -12.14 15.16 -11.02
C LYS A 112 -12.79 13.85 -10.57
N PRO A 113 -12.33 13.23 -9.47
CA PRO A 113 -13.13 12.23 -8.78
C PRO A 113 -14.27 12.95 -8.08
N GLU A 114 -15.31 13.31 -8.83
CA GLU A 114 -16.49 14.07 -8.35
C GLU A 114 -17.10 13.41 -7.11
N LYS A 115 -17.18 12.08 -7.13
CA LYS A 115 -17.66 11.27 -5.99
C LYS A 115 -16.77 11.38 -4.76
N THR A 116 -15.46 11.53 -4.92
CA THR A 116 -14.53 11.68 -3.78
C THR A 116 -14.62 13.07 -3.18
N ILE A 117 -14.79 14.11 -4.01
CA ILE A 117 -14.99 15.49 -3.54
C ILE A 117 -16.33 15.59 -2.80
N GLU A 118 -17.40 15.05 -3.37
CA GLU A 118 -18.74 15.04 -2.73
C GLU A 118 -18.72 14.29 -1.38
N ASN A 119 -18.05 13.14 -1.30
CA ASN A 119 -17.92 12.39 -0.04
C ASN A 119 -17.06 13.13 1.00
N ALA A 120 -16.04 13.87 0.56
CA ALA A 120 -15.22 14.69 1.45
C ALA A 120 -16.03 15.87 2.00
N GLU A 121 -16.81 16.55 1.15
CA GLU A 121 -17.72 17.63 1.55
C GLU A 121 -18.76 17.16 2.57
N ARG A 122 -19.44 16.03 2.30
CA ARG A 122 -20.41 15.42 3.24
C ARG A 122 -19.78 15.06 4.59
N THR A 123 -18.53 14.61 4.59
CA THR A 123 -17.80 14.27 5.82
C THR A 123 -17.47 15.52 6.63
N VAL A 124 -17.03 16.59 5.96
CA VAL A 124 -16.77 17.89 6.59
C VAL A 124 -18.05 18.51 7.13
N ASP A 125 -19.15 18.41 6.39
CA ASP A 125 -20.46 18.92 6.83
C ASP A 125 -21.01 18.11 8.01
N GLY A 126 -20.86 16.78 7.99
CA GLY A 126 -21.19 15.93 9.13
C GLY A 126 -20.38 16.26 10.38
N LEU A 127 -19.09 16.59 10.21
CA LEU A 127 -18.20 16.98 11.31
C LEU A 127 -18.54 18.37 11.85
N LYS A 128 -18.82 19.35 10.97
CA LYS A 128 -19.28 20.68 11.35
C LYS A 128 -20.63 20.62 12.08
N ALA A 129 -21.57 19.79 11.61
CA ALA A 129 -22.85 19.58 12.24
C ALA A 129 -22.72 18.95 13.64
N ALA A 130 -21.81 17.98 13.81
CA ALA A 130 -21.51 17.35 15.09
C ALA A 130 -20.82 18.31 16.09
N VAL A 131 -19.97 19.22 15.60
CA VAL A 131 -19.33 20.27 16.40
C VAL A 131 -20.31 21.38 16.79
N ALA A 132 -21.21 21.78 15.89
CA ALA A 132 -22.21 22.81 16.15
C ALA A 132 -23.31 22.33 17.11
N ASN A 133 -23.62 21.03 17.10
CA ASN A 133 -24.58 20.41 18.01
C ASN A 133 -23.93 19.22 18.75
N PRO A 134 -23.10 19.49 19.78
CA PRO A 134 -22.50 18.46 20.60
C PRO A 134 -23.59 17.77 21.43
N GLY A 135 -24.20 16.72 20.86
CA GLY A 135 -25.30 15.97 21.47
C GLY A 135 -26.30 15.36 20.47
N SER A 136 -26.32 15.80 19.21
CA SER A 136 -27.22 15.25 18.18
C SER A 136 -26.62 14.10 17.38
N ALA A 137 -25.42 13.62 17.74
CA ALA A 137 -24.81 12.44 17.13
C ALA A 137 -25.68 11.22 17.44
N ARG A 138 -26.58 10.88 16.52
CA ARG A 138 -27.38 9.66 16.60
C ARG A 138 -26.39 8.50 16.59
N PRO A 139 -26.33 7.67 17.65
CA PRO A 139 -25.45 6.52 17.68
C PRO A 139 -25.71 5.68 16.42
N ALA A 140 -24.64 5.21 15.77
CA ALA A 140 -24.77 4.25 14.68
C ALA A 140 -25.72 3.13 15.15
N PRO A 141 -26.72 2.73 14.32
CA PRO A 141 -27.65 1.68 14.70
C PRO A 141 -26.84 0.48 15.20
N ARG A 142 -27.08 0.04 16.43
CA ARG A 142 -26.47 -1.21 16.90
C ARG A 142 -26.85 -2.28 15.89
N PRO A 143 -25.91 -3.09 15.38
CA PRO A 143 -26.27 -4.26 14.60
C PRO A 143 -27.19 -5.13 15.46
N THR A 144 -28.49 -5.05 15.19
CA THR A 144 -29.50 -5.86 15.84
C THR A 144 -29.38 -7.24 15.24
N PHE A 145 -28.72 -8.16 15.96
CA PHE A 145 -28.66 -9.59 15.61
C PHE A 145 -30.04 -10.28 15.59
N ALA A 146 -31.13 -9.53 15.80
CA ALA A 146 -32.51 -9.98 15.76
C ALA A 146 -32.93 -10.55 14.39
N ASP A 147 -32.27 -10.12 13.30
CA ASP A 147 -32.56 -10.62 11.95
C ASP A 147 -31.65 -11.79 11.53
N ARG A 148 -30.78 -12.28 12.43
CA ARG A 148 -30.04 -13.51 12.16
C ARG A 148 -31.05 -14.67 12.30
N PRO A 149 -31.41 -15.39 11.21
CA PRO A 149 -32.39 -16.46 11.30
C PRO A 149 -31.84 -17.54 12.24
N LEU A 150 -32.39 -17.57 13.46
CA LEU A 150 -32.12 -18.61 14.44
C LEU A 150 -32.93 -19.84 14.03
N GLY A 151 -32.45 -20.54 13.02
CA GLY A 151 -33.12 -21.71 12.47
C GLY A 151 -32.26 -22.49 11.49
N SER A 152 -31.42 -23.38 12.02
CA SER A 152 -31.69 -24.83 11.89
C SER A 152 -30.71 -25.63 12.77
N PRO A 153 -31.18 -26.30 13.85
CA PRO A 153 -30.41 -27.34 14.48
C PRO A 153 -30.73 -28.66 13.75
N ALA A 154 -30.05 -28.97 12.65
CA ALA A 154 -29.92 -30.35 12.19
C ALA A 154 -29.01 -30.50 10.95
N SER A 155 -28.20 -31.55 11.02
CA SER A 155 -27.80 -32.42 9.91
C SER A 155 -26.63 -31.96 9.05
N GLY A 156 -25.45 -32.45 9.40
CA GLY A 156 -24.25 -32.32 8.59
C GLY A 156 -22.98 -32.84 9.26
N ALA A 157 -23.08 -33.96 9.98
CA ALA A 157 -21.89 -34.76 10.26
C ALA A 157 -21.28 -35.19 8.92
N SER A 158 -20.23 -34.49 8.50
CA SER A 158 -19.29 -34.99 7.51
C SER A 158 -17.92 -34.46 7.88
N THR A 159 -17.27 -35.25 8.73
CA THR A 159 -15.82 -35.35 8.88
C THR A 159 -15.13 -35.26 7.52
N PRO A 160 -14.21 -34.31 7.29
CA PRO A 160 -13.11 -34.54 6.38
C PRO A 160 -11.91 -34.96 7.22
N ALA A 161 -11.42 -36.15 6.89
CA ALA A 161 -10.25 -36.80 7.43
C ALA A 161 -9.09 -35.86 7.77
N THR A 162 -8.65 -36.00 9.01
CA THR A 162 -7.26 -35.83 9.45
C THR A 162 -6.32 -36.42 8.41
N SER A 163 -5.62 -35.55 7.67
CA SER A 163 -4.41 -35.96 6.94
C SER A 163 -3.24 -35.83 7.92
N PRO A 164 -2.47 -36.90 8.19
CA PRO A 164 -1.29 -36.79 9.04
C PRO A 164 -0.22 -35.99 8.29
N VAL A 165 0.18 -34.84 8.83
CA VAL A 165 1.46 -34.22 8.45
C VAL A 165 2.56 -35.10 9.00
N THR A 166 3.13 -35.91 8.11
CA THR A 166 4.35 -36.67 8.35
C THR A 166 5.48 -35.70 8.64
N THR A 167 5.94 -35.73 9.90
CA THR A 167 7.28 -35.30 10.28
C THR A 167 8.31 -36.16 9.55
N SER A 168 9.01 -35.59 8.56
CA SER A 168 10.29 -36.14 8.09
C SER A 168 11.43 -35.29 8.64
N SER A 169 11.94 -35.73 9.78
CA SER A 169 13.27 -35.41 10.28
C SER A 169 14.31 -36.19 9.46
N THR A 170 15.27 -35.50 8.86
CA THR A 170 16.53 -36.02 8.28
C THR A 170 17.46 -34.79 8.26
N ARG A 171 18.31 -34.55 9.26
CA ARG A 171 19.56 -35.23 9.64
C ARG A 171 20.55 -35.38 8.47
N ASP A 172 21.71 -34.77 8.65
CA ASP A 172 23.01 -34.99 7.99
C ASP A 172 23.27 -34.34 6.61
N ALA A 173 23.98 -33.20 6.66
CA ALA A 173 25.30 -33.00 6.05
C ALA A 173 25.97 -31.75 6.65
#